data_AF-A0A658NM14-F1
#
_entry.id   AF-A0A658NM14-F1
#
_cell.length_a   1.000
_cell.length_b   1.000
_cell.length_c   1.000
_cell.angle_alpha   90.00
_cell.angle_beta   90.00
_cell.angle_gamma   90.00
#
_symmetry.space_group_name_H-M   'P 1'
#
loop_
_entity.id
_entity.type
_entity.pdbx_description
1 polymer ?
#
loop_
_entity_poly.entity_id
_entity_poly.type
_entity_poly.pdbx_seq_one_letter_code
_entity_poly.pdbx_strand_id
1 'polypeptide(L)'
;LELPATGWLRRYRVRAFGEVDQAALDELKHGVSLDGVDYGPIEASIDRVQGSNIWLVLGLREGKNREVKRVLASLGLTVNRLIRIS
;
A
#
# COMPACT_ATOMS: atom_id res chain seq x y z
N LEU A 1 -6.35 22.42 8.33
CA LEU A 1 -6.92 21.49 7.34
C LEU A 1 -7.60 20.38 8.11
N GLU A 2 -8.91 20.45 8.21
CA GLU A 2 -9.73 19.50 8.97
C GLU A 2 -9.77 18.16 8.23
N LEU A 3 -9.31 17.08 8.87
CA LEU A 3 -9.48 15.72 8.37
C LEU A 3 -10.89 15.26 8.75
N PRO A 4 -11.75 14.84 7.80
CA PRO A 4 -12.96 14.14 8.17
C PRO A 4 -12.56 12.83 8.86
N ALA A 5 -12.98 12.68 10.12
CA ALA A 5 -12.71 11.52 11.00
C ALA A 5 -13.43 10.23 10.57
N THR A 6 -14.00 10.19 9.36
CA THR A 6 -14.55 9.00 8.76
C THR A 6 -13.39 8.19 8.19
N GLY A 7 -13.12 7.01 8.77
CA GLY A 7 -12.19 5.98 8.28
C GLY A 7 -12.63 5.36 6.95
N TRP A 8 -12.91 6.22 5.97
CA TRP A 8 -13.34 5.87 4.64
C TRP A 8 -12.24 5.08 3.95
N LEU A 9 -12.63 3.97 3.32
CA LEU A 9 -11.71 3.15 2.58
C LEU A 9 -11.27 3.90 1.31
N ARG A 10 -10.00 4.32 1.29
CA ARG A 10 -9.35 4.89 0.12
C ARG A 10 -8.72 3.76 -0.67
N ARG A 11 -9.00 3.71 -1.96
CA ARG A 11 -8.41 2.70 -2.84
C ARG A 11 -7.37 3.33 -3.75
N TYR A 12 -6.25 2.64 -3.87
CA TYR A 12 -5.15 3.04 -4.72
C TYR A 12 -4.80 1.92 -5.68
N ARG A 13 -4.48 2.29 -6.92
CA ARG A 13 -3.78 1.42 -7.85
C ARG A 13 -2.34 1.85 -7.92
N VAL A 14 -1.42 0.93 -7.68
CA VAL A 14 0.01 1.19 -7.58
C VAL A 14 0.74 0.41 -8.64
N ARG A 15 1.68 1.07 -9.33
CA ARG A 15 2.72 0.39 -10.09
C ARG A 15 4.02 0.52 -9.33
N ALA A 16 4.66 -0.62 -9.06
CA ALA A 16 5.95 -0.69 -8.42
C ALA A 16 6.92 -1.57 -9.23
N PHE A 17 8.21 -1.28 -9.10
CA PHE A 17 9.29 -2.15 -9.54
C PHE A 17 9.68 -3.10 -8.42
N GLY A 18 9.95 -4.35 -8.77
CA GLY A 18 10.30 -5.42 -7.84
C GLY A 18 9.30 -6.58 -7.87
N GLU A 19 9.51 -7.54 -6.98
CA GLU A 19 8.75 -8.77 -6.90
C GLU A 19 8.23 -8.94 -5.47
N VAL A 20 6.99 -9.39 -5.35
CA VAL A 20 6.35 -9.72 -4.07
C VAL A 20 5.32 -10.81 -4.37
N ASP A 21 5.06 -11.69 -3.41
CA ASP A 21 3.96 -12.64 -3.50
C ASP A 21 2.72 -12.13 -2.76
N GLN A 22 1.57 -12.78 -3.00
CA GLN A 22 0.33 -12.40 -2.33
C GLN A 22 0.40 -12.66 -0.82
N ALA A 23 1.20 -13.63 -0.36
CA ALA A 23 1.33 -13.96 1.06
C ALA A 23 1.97 -12.81 1.85
N ALA A 24 3.04 -12.20 1.34
CA ALA A 24 3.66 -11.04 1.97
C ALA A 24 2.75 -9.81 1.98
N LEU A 25 1.90 -9.64 0.96
CA LEU A 25 0.88 -8.58 0.94
C LEU A 25 -0.23 -8.84 1.96
N ASP A 26 -0.64 -10.11 2.14
CA ASP A 26 -1.68 -10.50 3.08
C ASP A 26 -1.28 -10.22 4.53
N GLU A 27 0.02 -10.20 4.86
CA GLU A 27 0.50 -9.82 6.20
C GLU A 27 0.16 -8.35 6.55
N LEU A 28 0.02 -7.48 5.55
CA LEU A 28 -0.31 -6.07 5.75
C LEU A 28 -1.71 -5.86 6.35
N LYS A 29 -2.61 -6.86 6.27
CA LYS A 29 -3.93 -6.81 6.91
C LYS A 29 -3.86 -6.75 8.43
N HIS A 30 -2.72 -7.11 9.01
CA HIS A 30 -2.47 -7.04 10.45
C HIS A 30 -1.87 -5.70 10.89
N GLY A 31 -1.60 -4.79 9.93
CA GLY A 31 -0.81 -3.58 10.18
C GLY A 31 0.70 -3.86 10.14
N VAL A 32 1.49 -2.80 10.17
CA VAL A 32 2.95 -2.89 10.09
C VAL A 32 3.60 -1.73 10.85
N SER A 33 4.63 -2.03 11.63
CA SER A 33 5.42 -1.02 12.34
C SER A 33 6.75 -0.80 11.62
N LEU A 34 7.00 0.42 11.13
CA LEU A 34 8.22 0.79 10.41
C LEU A 34 8.80 2.07 11.00
N ASP A 35 10.09 2.08 11.35
CA ASP A 35 10.82 3.25 11.85
C ASP A 35 10.11 3.98 13.02
N GLY A 36 9.52 3.22 13.94
CA GLY A 36 8.77 3.77 15.08
C GLY A 36 7.41 4.37 14.71
N VAL A 37 6.91 4.13 13.50
CA VAL A 37 5.57 4.51 13.05
C VAL A 37 4.75 3.25 12.82
N ASP A 38 3.63 3.14 13.53
CA ASP A 38 2.65 2.09 13.30
C ASP A 38 1.72 2.50 12.16
N TYR A 39 1.60 1.64 11.16
CA TYR A 39 0.58 1.70 10.11
C TYR A 39 -0.46 0.63 10.41
N GLY A 40 -1.73 1.01 10.34
CA GLY A 40 -2.85 0.11 10.55
C GLY A 40 -3.05 -0.85 9.38
N PRO A 41 -4.14 -1.64 9.42
CA PRO A 41 -4.44 -2.63 8.41
C PRO A 41 -4.52 -2.05 6.99
N ILE A 42 -3.81 -2.69 6.06
CA ILE A 42 -3.84 -2.40 4.63
C ILE A 42 -4.30 -3.65 3.90
N GLU A 43 -5.37 -3.53 3.11
CA GLU A 43 -5.76 -4.56 2.16
C GLU A 43 -4.90 -4.39 0.90
N ALA A 44 -4.16 -5.42 0.49
CA ALA A 44 -3.31 -5.33 -0.70
C ALA A 44 -3.43 -6.60 -1.55
N SER A 45 -3.55 -6.44 -2.87
CA SER A 45 -3.60 -7.57 -3.80
C SER A 45 -2.85 -7.30 -5.09
N ILE A 46 -2.32 -8.37 -5.69
CA ILE A 46 -1.69 -8.33 -7.01
C ILE A 46 -2.78 -8.24 -8.08
N ASP A 47 -2.78 -7.14 -8.83
CA ASP A 47 -3.67 -6.91 -9.98
C ASP A 47 -3.07 -7.48 -11.27
N ARG A 48 -1.77 -7.25 -11.50
CA ARG A 48 -1.07 -7.73 -12.69
C ARG A 48 0.45 -7.69 -12.51
N VAL A 49 1.16 -8.71 -12.98
CA VAL A 49 2.63 -8.68 -13.16
C VAL A 49 2.96 -8.40 -14.63
N GLN A 50 3.92 -7.49 -14.89
CA GLN A 50 4.37 -7.13 -16.24
C GLN A 50 5.89 -6.93 -16.25
N GLY A 51 6.62 -7.98 -16.60
CA GLY A 51 8.08 -7.99 -16.49
C GLY A 51 8.52 -7.68 -15.06
N SER A 52 9.49 -6.78 -14.88
CA SER A 52 9.97 -6.36 -13.55
C SER A 52 9.06 -5.37 -12.81
N ASN A 53 7.85 -5.11 -13.34
CA ASN A 53 6.88 -4.24 -12.68
C ASN A 53 5.67 -5.05 -12.23
N ILE A 54 5.12 -4.66 -11.09
CA ILE A 54 3.89 -5.19 -10.54
C ILE A 54 2.86 -4.07 -10.36
N TRP A 55 1.61 -4.39 -10.70
CA TRP A 55 0.44 -3.60 -10.39
C TRP A 55 -0.26 -4.19 -9.18
N LEU A 56 -0.53 -3.33 -8.19
CA LEU A 56 -1.20 -3.67 -6.95
C LEU A 56 -2.46 -2.81 -6.79
N VAL A 57 -3.48 -3.37 -6.12
CA VAL A 57 -4.60 -2.60 -5.57
C VAL A 57 -4.44 -2.58 -4.06
N LEU A 58 -4.52 -1.39 -3.46
CA LEU A 58 -4.43 -1.20 -2.02
C LEU A 58 -5.69 -0.51 -1.49
N GLY A 59 -6.17 -0.95 -0.33
CA GLY A 59 -7.23 -0.33 0.45
C GLY A 59 -6.70 0.12 1.82
N LEU A 60 -6.86 1.40 2.14
CA LEU A 60 -6.42 1.99 3.42
C LEU A 60 -7.53 2.83 4.03
N ARG A 61 -7.70 2.75 5.35
CA ARG A 61 -8.67 3.58 6.10
C ARG A 61 -8.06 4.85 6.66
N GLU A 62 -6.74 4.86 6.82
CA GLU A 62 -5.98 6.03 7.20
C GLU A 62 -5.30 6.69 5.98
N GLY A 63 -4.49 7.71 6.24
CA GLY A 63 -3.83 8.49 5.21
C GLY A 63 -2.58 9.17 5.73
N LYS A 64 -1.67 8.41 6.34
CA LYS A 64 -0.41 8.95 6.84
C LYS A 64 0.48 9.39 5.67
N ASN A 65 1.34 10.38 5.93
CA ASN A 65 2.23 10.93 4.89
C ASN A 65 3.10 9.82 4.30
N ARG A 66 2.94 9.57 2.98
CA ARG A 66 3.70 8.58 2.20
C ARG A 66 3.58 7.13 2.67
N GLU A 67 2.53 6.78 3.41
CA GLU A 67 2.25 5.43 3.91
C GLU A 67 2.41 4.33 2.86
N VAL A 68 1.67 4.40 1.75
CA VAL A 68 1.76 3.41 0.66
C VAL A 68 3.19 3.22 0.16
N LYS A 69 3.97 4.30 0.05
CA LYS A 69 5.36 4.20 -0.44
C LYS A 69 6.29 3.56 0.59
N ARG A 70 6.10 3.87 1.87
CA ARG A 70 6.93 3.33 2.95
C ARG A 70 6.66 1.85 3.18
N VAL A 71 5.39 1.47 3.24
CA VAL A 71 4.98 0.07 3.43
C VAL A 71 5.41 -0.80 2.25
N LEU A 72 5.23 -0.35 1.00
CA LEU A 72 5.69 -1.13 -0.14
C LEU A 72 7.23 -1.19 -0.21
N ALA A 73 7.93 -0.13 0.20
CA ALA A 73 9.39 -0.14 0.25
C ALA A 73 9.93 -1.15 1.28
N SER A 74 9.25 -1.37 2.41
CA SER A 74 9.67 -2.41 3.38
C SER A 74 9.52 -3.83 2.83
N LEU A 75 8.70 -4.01 1.78
CA LEU A 75 8.59 -5.26 1.02
C LEU A 75 9.55 -5.33 -0.18
N GLY A 76 10.51 -4.40 -0.28
CA GLY A 76 11.47 -4.35 -1.39
C GLY A 76 10.91 -3.74 -2.68
N LEU A 77 9.71 -3.15 -2.65
CA LEU A 77 9.08 -2.58 -3.84
C LEU A 77 9.36 -1.08 -3.97
N THR A 78 9.75 -0.66 -5.17
CA THR A 78 9.94 0.76 -5.49
C THR A 78 8.71 1.30 -6.23
N VAL A 79 7.92 2.16 -5.58
CA VAL A 79 6.71 2.73 -6.18
C VAL A 79 7.03 3.76 -7.26
N ASN A 80 6.63 3.49 -8.51
CA ASN A 80 6.79 4.41 -9.64
C ASN A 80 5.53 5.25 -9.91
N ARG A 81 4.34 4.68 -9.68
CA ARG A 81 3.06 5.38 -9.91
C ARG A 81 2.04 4.98 -8.84
N LEU A 82 1.34 5.98 -8.31
CA LEU A 82 0.29 5.84 -7.31
C LEU A 82 -0.94 6.60 -7.81
N ILE A 83 -2.06 5.90 -8.03
CA ILE A 83 -3.30 6.46 -8.53
C ILE A 83 -4.38 6.23 -7.48
N ARG A 84 -5.04 7.28 -6.99
CA ARG A 84 -6.25 7.11 -6.16
C ARG A 84 -7.43 6.78 -7.07
N ILE A 85 -8.14 5.71 -6.74
CA ILE A 85 -9.33 5.24 -7.48
C ILE A 85 -10.60 5.81 -6.84
N SER A 86 -10.68 5.78 -5.50
CA SER A 86 -11.82 6.26 -4.70
C SER A 86 -11.34 6.95 -3.43
#